data_AF-A0A5J9URU5-F1
#
_entry.id   AF-A0A5J9URU5-F1
#
_cell.length_a   1.000
_cell.length_b   1.000
_cell.length_c   1.000
_cell.angle_alpha   90.00
_cell.angle_beta   90.00
_cell.angle_gamma   90.00
#
_symmetry.space_group_name_H-M   'P 1'
#
loop_
_entity.id
_entity.type
_entity.pdbx_description
1 polymer ?
#
loop_
_entity_poly.entity_id
_entity_poly.type
_entity_poly.pdbx_seq_one_letter_code
_entity_poly.pdbx_strand_id
1 'polypeptide(L)'
;EIRVVWFMACFRFKLWWIAQRMGDKGGDVPRETQFLLVESKAADAGGEDDAWYYVVFLPLVEGAFRGSLQGGAGDALELCVESGDAETRAASFERAHFADAAESDPFAAVAGAVAAARSCLRTFRLRTEKRLPGIVDCFGWCTWDAFYRDVTQDGVQAGLRSLVAGGAPPKFVIIDDGWQSVATDDDAATAADGSVLLLQQQRDAVPGDLAGRRGERPRDGGDGLDHGVGSCPRALLRRAARVPRRRRTAVVWASEDFLPRDPVSHTIHVASTAYNSVFLGEFMLPDWDMFHSLHPAAEYHGSARAISGGPIYVRLFN
;
A
#
# COMPACT_ATOMS: atom_id res chain seq x y z
N GLU A 1 8.25 33.56 7.23
CA GLU A 1 7.86 32.77 6.05
C GLU A 1 8.80 31.58 5.95
N ILE A 2 8.30 30.36 5.84
CA ILE A 2 9.13 29.16 5.65
C ILE A 2 9.38 29.04 4.15
N ARG A 3 10.63 29.20 3.70
CA ARG A 3 10.97 29.06 2.28
C ARG A 3 11.10 27.58 1.97
N VAL A 4 10.11 27.02 1.27
CA VAL A 4 10.15 25.64 0.81
C VAL A 4 11.28 25.48 -0.21
N VAL A 5 12.12 24.47 -0.02
CA VAL A 5 13.21 24.14 -0.96
C VAL A 5 12.87 22.87 -1.72
N TRP A 6 12.53 21.80 -1.00
CA TRP A 6 12.10 20.53 -1.58
C TRP A 6 11.02 19.87 -0.72
N PHE A 7 10.22 19.00 -1.32
CA PHE A 7 9.30 18.13 -0.60
C PHE A 7 9.38 16.69 -1.08
N MET A 8 8.94 15.78 -0.20
CA MET A 8 8.56 14.41 -0.52
C MET A 8 7.12 14.18 -0.04
N ALA A 9 6.23 13.82 -0.96
CA ALA A 9 4.85 13.50 -0.71
C ALA A 9 4.62 11.99 -0.86
N CYS A 10 3.96 11.35 0.10
CA CYS A 10 3.36 10.02 -0.07
C CYS A 10 1.85 10.19 -0.30
N PHE A 11 1.36 9.76 -1.46
CA PHE A 11 -0.01 9.99 -1.89
C PHE A 11 -0.67 8.73 -2.40
N ARG A 12 -1.99 8.65 -2.21
CA ARG A 12 -2.78 7.50 -2.64
C ARG A 12 -3.17 7.65 -4.11
N PHE A 13 -2.51 6.89 -4.99
CA PHE A 13 -2.77 6.92 -6.43
C PHE A 13 -3.75 5.84 -6.90
N LYS A 14 -3.95 4.80 -6.10
CA LYS A 14 -4.98 3.75 -6.26
C LYS A 14 -5.67 3.49 -4.92
N LEU A 15 -6.81 2.81 -4.93
CA LEU A 15 -7.61 2.57 -3.72
C LEU A 15 -6.79 2.00 -2.55
N TRP A 16 -5.84 1.12 -2.85
CA TRP A 16 -5.03 0.38 -1.87
C TRP A 16 -3.56 0.78 -1.82
N TRP A 17 -3.09 1.63 -2.75
CA TRP A 17 -1.65 1.85 -2.97
C TRP A 17 -1.26 3.31 -2.83
N ILE A 18 -0.10 3.51 -2.23
CA ILE A 18 0.59 4.79 -2.17
C ILE A 18 1.80 4.82 -3.11
N ALA A 19 2.08 6.00 -3.63
CA ALA A 19 3.29 6.32 -4.36
C ALA A 19 3.91 7.57 -3.76
N GLN A 20 5.14 7.87 -4.18
CA GLN A 20 5.90 9.02 -3.75
C GLN A 20 6.07 10.03 -4.89
N ARG A 21 6.08 11.32 -4.56
CA ARG A 21 6.48 12.40 -5.48
C ARG A 21 7.41 13.37 -4.76
N MET A 22 8.45 13.82 -5.46
CA MET A 22 9.31 14.91 -5.02
C MET A 22 9.06 16.14 -5.89
N GLY A 23 9.28 17.32 -5.32
CA GLY A 23 9.14 18.60 -6.01
C GLY A 23 9.55 19.77 -5.11
N ASP A 24 9.36 20.98 -5.60
CA ASP A 24 9.78 22.22 -4.94
C ASP A 24 8.64 23.27 -4.87
N LYS A 25 7.44 22.90 -5.28
CA LYS A 25 6.25 23.77 -5.43
C LYS A 25 5.03 23.17 -4.75
N GLY A 26 4.28 23.98 -4.01
CA GLY A 26 3.03 23.55 -3.39
C GLY A 26 2.01 23.01 -4.41
N GLY A 27 1.93 23.61 -5.59
CA GLY A 27 1.07 23.18 -6.70
C GLY A 27 1.43 21.80 -7.28
N ASP A 28 2.64 21.30 -7.03
CA ASP A 28 3.08 19.97 -7.46
C ASP A 28 2.68 18.86 -6.48
N VAL A 29 2.15 19.19 -5.30
CA VAL A 29 1.70 18.19 -4.33
C VAL A 29 0.51 17.40 -4.91
N PRO A 30 0.63 16.08 -5.10
CA PRO A 30 -0.45 15.28 -5.67
C PRO A 30 -1.70 15.33 -4.81
N ARG A 31 -2.86 15.18 -5.46
CA ARG A 31 -4.12 14.91 -4.75
C ARG A 31 -3.97 13.65 -3.91
N GLU A 32 -4.75 13.57 -2.84
CA GLU A 32 -4.74 12.41 -1.93
C GLU A 32 -3.39 12.18 -1.22
N THR A 33 -2.60 13.23 -1.04
CA THR A 33 -1.36 13.15 -0.26
C THR A 33 -1.69 12.88 1.21
N GLN A 34 -1.13 11.80 1.76
CA GLN A 34 -1.36 11.33 3.13
C GLN A 34 -0.24 11.72 4.09
N PHE A 35 0.91 12.08 3.54
CA PHE A 35 2.09 12.50 4.27
C PHE A 35 2.93 13.41 3.37
N LEU A 36 3.40 14.53 3.92
CA LEU A 36 4.28 15.45 3.23
C LEU A 36 5.44 15.82 4.15
N LEU A 37 6.66 15.60 3.69
CA LEU A 37 7.90 16.05 4.31
C LEU A 37 8.43 17.21 3.48
N VAL A 38 8.72 18.33 4.12
CA VAL A 38 9.21 19.55 3.48
C VAL A 38 10.55 19.92 4.07
N GLU A 39 11.55 20.07 3.21
CA GLU A 39 12.82 20.69 3.56
C GLU A 39 12.70 22.21 3.42
N SER A 40 13.08 22.92 4.46
CA SER A 40 13.07 24.38 4.49
C SER A 40 14.28 24.95 5.22
N LYS A 41 14.60 26.21 4.90
CA LYS A 41 15.52 27.05 5.66
C LYS A 41 14.75 28.01 6.56
N ALA A 42 15.27 28.28 7.76
CA ALA A 42 14.80 29.40 8.54
C ALA A 42 14.97 30.70 7.72
N ALA A 43 13.92 31.51 7.63
CA ALA A 43 14.03 32.82 7.00
C ALA A 43 14.60 33.83 8.01
N ASP A 44 15.72 34.47 7.64
CA ASP A 44 16.24 35.73 8.19
C ASP A 44 16.24 35.87 9.72
N ALA A 45 16.80 34.90 10.44
CA ALA A 45 17.11 35.06 11.86
C ALA A 45 18.35 35.94 12.12
N GLY A 46 18.67 36.93 11.26
CA GLY A 46 19.68 37.97 11.51
C GLY A 46 21.07 37.54 12.00
N GLY A 47 21.39 36.26 11.92
CA GLY A 47 22.55 35.60 12.51
C GLY A 47 22.93 34.40 11.65
N GLU A 48 24.21 34.04 11.69
CA GLU A 48 24.92 33.11 10.79
C GLU A 48 24.42 31.64 10.79
N ASP A 49 23.23 31.34 11.31
CA ASP A 49 22.73 29.96 11.39
C ASP A 49 22.03 29.53 10.09
N ASP A 50 22.81 28.86 9.24
CA ASP A 50 22.40 28.14 8.02
C ASP A 50 21.59 26.85 8.33
N ALA A 51 20.79 26.87 9.41
CA ALA A 51 20.09 25.71 9.93
C ALA A 51 18.94 25.27 9.00
N TRP A 52 18.94 23.97 8.67
CA TRP A 52 17.90 23.33 7.87
C TRP A 52 16.84 22.72 8.79
N TYR A 53 15.59 22.83 8.37
CA TYR A 53 14.44 22.30 9.06
C TYR A 53 13.67 21.35 8.15
N TYR A 54 13.22 20.25 8.74
CA TYR A 54 12.29 19.34 8.12
C TYR A 54 10.93 19.50 8.77
N VAL A 55 9.95 19.92 7.97
CA VAL A 55 8.56 20.12 8.39
C VAL A 55 7.73 18.96 7.89
N VAL A 56 7.02 18.30 8.78
CA VAL A 56 6.12 17.19 8.46
C VAL A 56 4.69 17.70 8.51
N PHE A 57 3.92 17.49 7.45
CA PHE A 57 2.48 17.68 7.43
C PHE A 57 1.78 16.31 7.37
N LEU A 58 0.98 16.04 8.39
CA LEU A 58 0.20 14.82 8.58
C LEU A 58 -1.29 15.17 8.58
N PRO A 59 -2.00 15.06 7.43
CA PRO A 59 -3.45 15.06 7.46
C PRO A 59 -3.97 13.86 8.27
N LEU A 60 -4.98 14.10 9.11
CA LEU A 60 -5.46 13.14 10.12
C LEU A 60 -6.91 12.70 9.84
N VAL A 61 -7.34 11.67 10.57
CA VAL A 61 -8.74 11.21 10.58
C VAL A 61 -9.43 11.75 11.82
N GLU A 62 -10.54 12.46 11.63
CA GLU A 62 -11.37 13.03 12.70
C GLU A 62 -12.81 12.54 12.55
N GLY A 63 -13.24 11.68 13.48
CA GLY A 63 -14.57 11.07 13.42
C GLY A 63 -14.77 10.25 12.13
N ALA A 64 -15.72 10.67 11.30
CA ALA A 64 -16.03 10.05 10.01
C ALA A 64 -15.29 10.69 8.83
N PHE A 65 -14.42 11.68 9.08
CA PHE A 65 -13.76 12.46 8.04
C PHE A 65 -12.28 12.13 7.97
N ARG A 66 -11.75 12.09 6.75
CA ARG A 66 -10.35 11.88 6.45
C ARG A 66 -9.78 13.15 5.83
N GLY A 67 -8.65 13.61 6.38
CA GLY A 67 -7.80 14.61 5.75
C GLY A 67 -6.94 14.02 4.64
N SER A 68 -6.64 14.85 3.64
CA SER A 68 -5.54 14.66 2.68
C SER A 68 -5.03 16.03 2.23
N LEU A 69 -3.82 16.07 1.68
CA LEU A 69 -3.22 17.28 1.10
C LEU A 69 -3.28 17.22 -0.43
N GLN A 70 -3.29 18.40 -1.05
CA GLN A 70 -3.16 18.57 -2.50
C GLN A 70 -2.61 19.95 -2.84
N GLY A 71 -2.02 20.10 -4.03
CA GLY A 71 -1.66 21.39 -4.59
C GLY A 71 -2.88 22.18 -5.06
N GLY A 72 -2.91 23.46 -4.71
CA GLY A 72 -3.95 24.43 -5.04
C GLY A 72 -3.51 25.49 -6.05
N ALA A 73 -4.40 26.45 -6.32
CA ALA A 73 -4.10 27.57 -7.19
C ALA A 73 -3.02 28.48 -6.58
N GLY A 74 -2.14 29.03 -7.42
CA GLY A 74 -1.10 29.97 -6.96
C GLY A 74 -0.05 29.35 -6.05
N ASP A 75 0.28 28.08 -6.26
CA ASP A 75 1.27 27.31 -5.48
C ASP A 75 0.87 27.05 -4.01
N ALA A 76 -0.42 27.20 -3.70
CA ALA A 76 -0.94 26.92 -2.37
C ALA A 76 -0.92 25.42 -2.04
N LEU A 77 -0.75 25.10 -0.76
CA LEU A 77 -1.03 23.78 -0.21
C LEU A 77 -2.44 23.76 0.38
N GLU A 78 -3.29 22.85 -0.07
CA GLU A 78 -4.67 22.73 0.37
C GLU A 78 -4.86 21.48 1.24
N LEU A 79 -5.63 21.64 2.33
CA LEU A 79 -6.15 20.54 3.13
C LEU A 79 -7.56 20.19 2.64
N CYS A 80 -7.72 18.97 2.13
CA CYS A 80 -9.01 18.40 1.77
C CYS A 80 -9.51 17.50 2.91
N VAL A 81 -10.73 17.73 3.39
CA VAL A 81 -11.37 16.93 4.43
C VAL A 81 -12.69 16.37 3.91
N GLU A 82 -12.81 15.06 3.85
CA GLU A 82 -13.96 14.38 3.25
C GLU A 82 -14.44 13.18 4.07
N SER A 83 -15.75 12.92 4.03
CA SER A 83 -16.38 11.73 4.63
C SER A 83 -16.57 10.58 3.64
N GLY A 84 -16.57 10.89 2.33
CA GLY A 84 -16.97 9.96 1.28
C GLY A 84 -18.48 9.61 1.29
N ASP A 85 -19.29 10.32 2.07
CA ASP A 85 -20.74 10.11 2.19
C ASP A 85 -21.49 11.45 2.16
N ALA A 86 -22.38 11.61 1.18
CA ALA A 86 -23.09 12.87 0.93
C ALA A 86 -23.97 13.34 2.11
N GLU A 87 -24.38 12.39 2.96
CA GLU A 87 -25.20 12.65 4.15
C GLU A 87 -24.35 12.96 5.40
N THR A 88 -23.08 12.60 5.39
CA THR A 88 -22.17 12.85 6.52
C THR A 88 -21.43 14.16 6.30
N ARG A 89 -21.94 15.25 6.88
CA ARG A 89 -21.44 16.62 6.69
C ARG A 89 -20.98 17.25 8.00
N ALA A 90 -19.92 18.06 7.93
CA ALA A 90 -19.41 18.89 9.01
C ALA A 90 -18.78 20.15 8.40
N ALA A 91 -18.79 21.25 9.16
CA ALA A 91 -18.24 22.54 8.72
C ALA A 91 -17.01 22.98 9.53
N SER A 92 -16.67 22.26 10.61
CA SER A 92 -15.56 22.58 11.49
C SER A 92 -14.87 21.31 11.97
N PHE A 93 -13.54 21.38 12.09
CA PHE A 93 -12.67 20.28 12.47
C PHE A 93 -11.60 20.82 13.42
N GLU A 94 -11.31 20.11 14.50
CA GLU A 94 -10.31 20.54 15.48
C GLU A 94 -8.92 19.96 15.22
N ARG A 95 -8.86 18.80 14.54
CA ARG A 95 -7.66 17.95 14.46
C ARG A 95 -7.50 17.33 13.06
N ALA A 96 -7.99 17.99 12.01
CA ALA A 96 -7.93 17.48 10.64
C ALA A 96 -6.50 17.38 10.06
N HIS A 97 -5.52 18.06 10.66
CA HIS A 97 -4.10 17.92 10.30
C HIS A 97 -3.21 18.15 11.54
N PHE A 98 -1.97 17.71 11.43
CA PHE A 98 -0.88 17.97 12.35
C PHE A 98 0.35 18.43 11.56
N ALA A 99 1.08 19.41 12.08
CA ALA A 99 2.34 19.85 11.53
C ALA A 99 3.36 20.04 12.63
N ASP A 100 4.59 19.59 12.40
CA ASP A 100 5.71 19.74 13.32
C ASP A 100 7.01 19.86 12.53
N ALA A 101 8.03 20.47 13.15
CA ALA A 101 9.32 20.70 12.53
C ALA A 101 10.45 20.22 13.43
N ALA A 102 11.43 19.53 12.85
CA ALA A 102 12.68 19.22 13.53
C ALA A 102 13.87 19.77 12.74
N GLU A 103 14.92 20.13 13.47
CA GLU A 103 16.15 20.64 12.89
C GLU A 103 17.01 19.50 12.37
N SER A 104 17.51 19.65 11.13
CA SER A 104 18.58 18.86 10.50
C SER A 104 18.40 17.34 10.35
N ASP A 105 17.34 16.72 10.88
CA ASP A 105 17.08 15.28 10.75
C ASP A 105 15.64 14.99 10.26
N PRO A 106 15.46 14.56 9.00
CA PRO A 106 14.14 14.27 8.44
C PRO A 106 13.49 13.04 9.09
N PHE A 107 14.26 12.05 9.54
CA PHE A 107 13.72 10.85 10.16
C PHE A 107 13.24 11.14 11.58
N ALA A 108 13.99 11.94 12.35
CA ALA A 108 13.56 12.41 13.65
C ALA A 108 12.29 13.29 13.54
N ALA A 109 12.21 14.17 12.53
CA ALA A 109 11.00 14.95 12.26
C ALA A 109 9.77 14.06 12.05
N VAL A 110 9.91 13.03 11.21
CA VAL A 110 8.84 12.07 10.91
C VAL A 110 8.43 11.27 12.14
N ALA A 111 9.39 10.69 12.86
CA ALA A 111 9.13 9.91 14.06
C ALA A 111 8.47 10.75 15.17
N GLY A 112 8.97 11.98 15.38
CA GLY A 112 8.41 12.94 16.33
C GLY A 112 6.97 13.31 16.00
N ALA A 113 6.70 13.66 14.74
CA ALA A 113 5.37 14.03 14.29
C ALA A 113 4.35 12.90 14.42
N VAL A 114 4.73 11.67 14.06
CA VAL A 114 3.85 10.50 14.20
C VAL A 114 3.64 10.13 15.67
N ALA A 115 4.65 10.25 16.53
CA ALA A 115 4.51 10.04 17.97
C ALA A 115 3.59 11.08 18.65
N ALA A 116 3.68 12.34 18.23
CA ALA A 116 2.79 13.40 18.68
C ALA A 116 1.34 13.15 18.22
N ALA A 117 1.14 12.81 16.95
CA ALA A 117 -0.17 12.43 16.41
C ALA A 117 -0.77 11.22 17.14
N ARG A 118 0.05 10.20 17.44
CA ARG A 118 -0.35 9.04 18.27
C ARG A 118 -0.81 9.47 19.65
N SER A 119 -0.09 10.38 20.30
CA SER A 119 -0.39 10.84 21.67
C SER A 119 -1.67 11.67 21.75
N CYS A 120 -1.94 12.47 20.71
CA CYS A 120 -3.16 13.27 20.56
C CYS A 120 -4.38 12.40 20.21
N LEU A 121 -4.26 11.55 19.19
CA LEU A 121 -5.39 10.78 18.66
C LEU A 121 -5.70 9.52 19.48
N ARG A 122 -4.68 8.82 19.97
CA ARG A 122 -4.80 7.56 20.73
C ARG A 122 -5.59 6.46 20.00
N THR A 123 -5.64 6.50 18.67
CA THR A 123 -6.41 5.57 17.82
C THR A 123 -5.55 4.49 17.16
N PHE A 124 -4.22 4.63 17.18
CA PHE A 124 -3.27 3.71 16.59
C PHE A 124 -2.04 3.48 17.50
N ARG A 125 -1.18 2.54 17.09
CA ARG A 125 0.10 2.23 17.72
C ARG A 125 1.24 2.42 16.73
N LEU A 126 2.39 2.87 17.23
CA LEU A 126 3.64 2.96 16.47
C LEU A 126 4.15 1.55 16.10
N ARG A 127 5.03 1.45 15.10
CA ARG A 127 5.66 0.18 14.71
C ARG A 127 6.39 -0.47 15.89
N THR A 128 7.11 0.32 16.68
CA THR A 128 7.89 -0.13 17.85
C THR A 128 7.02 -0.68 18.99
N GLU A 129 5.74 -0.34 19.02
CA GLU A 129 4.76 -0.84 20.01
C GLU A 129 4.06 -2.14 19.55
N LYS A 130 4.45 -2.68 18.39
CA LYS A 130 3.85 -3.88 17.79
C LYS A 130 4.86 -5.03 17.78
N ARG A 131 4.35 -6.24 18.00
CA ARG A 131 5.14 -7.47 17.87
C ARG A 131 5.23 -7.85 16.40
N LEU A 132 6.45 -7.99 15.88
CA LEU A 132 6.68 -8.50 14.53
C LEU A 132 6.31 -9.99 14.46
N PRO A 133 5.71 -10.45 13.35
CA PRO A 133 5.45 -11.86 13.11
C PRO A 133 6.77 -12.59 12.81
N GLY A 134 6.88 -13.87 13.20
CA GLY A 134 8.10 -14.66 13.01
C GLY A 134 8.50 -14.91 11.55
N ILE A 135 7.64 -14.57 10.58
CA ILE A 135 7.98 -14.60 9.15
C ILE A 135 9.10 -13.63 8.79
N VAL A 136 9.32 -12.57 9.58
CA VAL A 136 10.39 -11.59 9.36
C VAL A 136 11.77 -12.20 9.60
N ASP A 137 11.88 -13.16 10.52
CA ASP A 137 13.15 -13.81 10.89
C ASP A 137 13.49 -15.02 10.01
N CYS A 138 12.72 -15.21 8.94
CA CYS A 138 12.71 -16.43 8.16
C CYS A 138 12.80 -16.12 6.67
N PHE A 139 13.46 -17.02 5.93
CA PHE A 139 13.33 -17.08 4.49
C PHE A 139 12.01 -17.77 4.13
N GLY A 140 11.28 -17.24 3.15
CA GLY A 140 10.01 -17.80 2.70
C GLY A 140 9.88 -17.93 1.19
N TRP A 141 8.73 -18.47 0.77
CA TRP A 141 8.39 -18.66 -0.63
C TRP A 141 6.93 -18.25 -0.87
N CYS A 142 6.65 -17.56 -1.98
CA CYS A 142 5.29 -17.25 -2.41
C CYS A 142 4.95 -17.98 -3.72
N THR A 143 3.72 -18.47 -3.85
CA THR A 143 3.23 -19.19 -5.04
C THR A 143 2.86 -18.26 -6.21
N TRP A 144 2.66 -16.96 -5.95
CA TRP A 144 2.36 -15.98 -6.99
C TRP A 144 3.48 -15.92 -8.03
N ASP A 145 3.09 -15.81 -9.30
CA ASP A 145 3.93 -15.91 -10.50
C ASP A 145 4.76 -17.20 -10.69
N ALA A 146 4.83 -18.11 -9.71
CA ALA A 146 5.26 -19.49 -9.95
C ALA A 146 4.14 -20.28 -10.64
N PHE A 147 2.89 -19.98 -10.27
CA PHE A 147 1.70 -20.59 -10.86
C PHE A 147 0.69 -19.57 -11.38
N TYR A 148 0.80 -18.30 -10.99
CA TYR A 148 -0.26 -17.30 -11.18
C TYR A 148 -1.62 -17.88 -10.74
N ARG A 149 -2.49 -18.23 -11.70
CA ARG A 149 -3.83 -18.75 -11.46
C ARG A 149 -3.92 -20.27 -11.33
N ASP A 150 -2.82 -20.99 -11.53
CA ASP A 150 -2.81 -22.46 -11.62
C ASP A 150 -2.09 -23.10 -10.41
N VAL A 151 -2.38 -22.61 -9.20
CA VAL A 151 -1.73 -23.10 -7.99
C VAL A 151 -2.25 -24.51 -7.67
N THR A 152 -1.40 -25.51 -7.80
CA THR A 152 -1.73 -26.92 -7.50
C THR A 152 -0.92 -27.45 -6.33
N GLN A 153 -1.47 -28.45 -5.62
CA GLN A 153 -0.74 -29.15 -4.56
C GLN A 153 0.60 -29.71 -5.06
N ASP A 154 0.60 -30.38 -6.22
CA ASP A 154 1.80 -30.97 -6.80
C ASP A 154 2.85 -29.91 -7.16
N GLY A 155 2.40 -28.76 -7.69
CA GLY A 155 3.24 -27.60 -7.95
C GLY A 155 3.88 -27.07 -6.66
N VAL A 156 3.09 -26.85 -5.61
CA VAL A 156 3.58 -26.39 -4.31
C VAL A 156 4.62 -27.36 -3.74
N GLN A 157 4.35 -28.66 -3.77
CA GLN A 157 5.28 -29.68 -3.29
C GLN A 157 6.58 -29.71 -4.13
N ALA A 158 6.49 -29.56 -5.45
CA ALA A 158 7.65 -29.53 -6.33
C ALA A 158 8.55 -28.30 -6.06
N GLY A 159 7.95 -27.11 -5.91
CA GLY A 159 8.67 -25.89 -5.55
C GLY A 159 9.39 -26.01 -4.20
N LEU A 160 8.73 -26.55 -3.19
CA LEU A 160 9.34 -26.83 -1.89
C LEU A 160 10.54 -27.78 -1.99
N ARG A 161 10.40 -28.89 -2.72
CA ARG A 161 11.50 -29.83 -2.95
C ARG A 161 12.69 -29.17 -3.65
N SER A 162 12.43 -28.32 -4.64
CA SER A 162 13.46 -27.59 -5.38
C SER A 162 14.27 -26.65 -4.46
N LEU A 163 13.58 -25.86 -3.63
CA LEU A 163 14.25 -24.96 -2.67
C LEU A 163 15.08 -25.71 -1.62
N VAL A 164 14.56 -26.82 -1.09
CA VAL A 164 15.29 -27.69 -0.16
C VAL A 164 16.53 -28.27 -0.83
N ALA A 165 16.40 -28.81 -2.05
CA ALA A 165 17.52 -29.36 -2.81
C ALA A 165 18.57 -28.30 -3.17
N GLY A 166 18.15 -27.05 -3.40
CA GLY A 166 19.03 -25.90 -3.63
C GLY A 166 19.69 -25.32 -2.38
N GLY A 167 19.47 -25.91 -1.19
CA GLY A 167 20.07 -25.46 0.07
C GLY A 167 19.40 -24.24 0.71
N ALA A 168 18.22 -23.83 0.21
CA ALA A 168 17.46 -22.68 0.71
C ALA A 168 16.03 -23.08 1.15
N PRO A 169 15.88 -23.96 2.16
CA PRO A 169 14.56 -24.42 2.60
C PRO A 169 13.72 -23.26 3.16
N PRO A 170 12.52 -22.98 2.61
CA PRO A 170 11.65 -21.93 3.14
C PRO A 170 11.05 -22.37 4.48
N LYS A 171 10.98 -21.45 5.44
CA LYS A 171 10.36 -21.67 6.76
C LYS A 171 8.91 -21.21 6.82
N PHE A 172 8.45 -20.49 5.79
CA PHE A 172 7.05 -20.18 5.58
C PHE A 172 6.73 -20.18 4.08
N VAL A 173 5.46 -20.42 3.76
CA VAL A 173 4.93 -20.37 2.39
C VAL A 173 3.71 -19.47 2.36
N ILE A 174 3.65 -18.57 1.39
CA ILE A 174 2.44 -17.82 1.03
C ILE A 174 1.80 -18.53 -0.15
N ILE A 175 0.59 -19.05 0.06
CA ILE A 175 -0.27 -19.54 -1.01
C ILE A 175 -1.12 -18.36 -1.46
N ASP A 176 -0.71 -17.76 -2.57
CA ASP A 176 -1.38 -16.63 -3.22
C ASP A 176 -2.58 -17.08 -4.06
N ASP A 177 -3.31 -16.12 -4.62
CA ASP A 177 -4.50 -16.32 -5.46
C ASP A 177 -4.24 -17.36 -6.58
N GLY A 178 -5.30 -18.07 -6.99
CA GLY A 178 -5.22 -19.16 -7.97
C GLY A 178 -5.26 -20.58 -7.41
N TRP A 179 -5.41 -20.75 -6.10
CA TRP A 179 -5.58 -22.06 -5.46
C TRP A 179 -7.06 -22.49 -5.30
N GLN A 180 -8.00 -21.53 -5.37
CA GLN A 180 -9.44 -21.79 -5.25
C GLN A 180 -10.07 -22.00 -6.61
N SER A 181 -11.00 -22.94 -6.70
CA SER A 181 -11.98 -22.96 -7.77
C SER A 181 -12.94 -21.78 -7.60
N VAL A 182 -13.12 -20.99 -8.65
CA VAL A 182 -14.13 -19.93 -8.70
C VAL A 182 -15.27 -20.39 -9.60
N ALA A 183 -16.48 -20.32 -9.08
CA ALA A 183 -17.73 -20.61 -9.77
C ALA A 183 -18.58 -19.34 -9.71
N THR A 184 -19.30 -19.00 -10.78
CA THR A 184 -20.37 -18.00 -10.69
C THR A 184 -21.60 -18.64 -10.03
N ASP A 185 -22.57 -17.85 -9.58
CA ASP A 185 -23.78 -18.40 -8.95
C ASP A 185 -24.56 -19.37 -9.86
N ASP A 186 -24.35 -19.29 -11.19
CA ASP A 186 -24.89 -20.23 -12.18
C ASP A 186 -24.18 -21.60 -12.18
N ASP A 187 -22.93 -21.64 -11.71
CA ASP A 187 -22.07 -22.83 -11.63
C ASP A 187 -22.17 -23.54 -10.25
N ALA A 188 -22.88 -22.93 -9.28
CA ALA A 188 -22.89 -23.33 -7.86
C ALA A 188 -23.74 -24.58 -7.54
N ALA A 189 -24.28 -25.28 -8.53
CA ALA A 189 -25.02 -26.52 -8.30
C ALA A 189 -24.12 -27.70 -7.88
N THR A 190 -22.79 -27.60 -8.03
CA THR A 190 -21.88 -28.72 -7.80
C THR A 190 -20.50 -28.28 -7.29
N ALA A 191 -20.37 -27.98 -6.00
CA ALA A 191 -19.19 -28.35 -5.21
C ALA A 191 -19.20 -27.67 -3.83
N ALA A 192 -19.11 -28.48 -2.79
CA ALA A 192 -18.64 -28.08 -1.47
C ALA A 192 -17.45 -28.97 -1.13
N ASP A 193 -16.34 -28.37 -0.70
CA ASP A 193 -15.62 -28.68 0.56
C ASP A 193 -14.29 -27.89 0.60
N GLY A 194 -13.86 -27.50 1.80
CA GLY A 194 -12.48 -27.06 2.05
C GLY A 194 -12.36 -25.81 2.92
N SER A 195 -12.32 -26.00 4.24
CA SER A 195 -11.89 -24.95 5.17
C SER A 195 -10.36 -24.87 5.24
N VAL A 196 -9.78 -23.80 4.69
CA VAL A 196 -8.40 -23.39 4.96
C VAL A 196 -8.41 -21.93 5.43
N LEU A 197 -7.74 -21.66 6.56
CA LEU A 197 -7.65 -20.31 7.12
C LEU A 197 -6.65 -19.49 6.31
N LEU A 198 -7.14 -18.62 5.41
CA LEU A 198 -6.30 -17.75 4.59
C LEU A 198 -6.15 -16.32 5.12
N LEU A 199 -4.99 -15.74 4.82
CA LEU A 199 -4.83 -14.30 4.64
C LEU A 199 -5.09 -14.04 3.16
N GLN A 200 -6.32 -13.65 2.85
CA GLN A 200 -6.77 -13.37 1.50
C GLN A 200 -6.29 -11.97 1.09
N GLN A 201 -5.55 -11.90 0.00
CA GLN A 201 -5.23 -10.67 -0.70
C GLN A 201 -6.28 -10.50 -1.79
N GLN A 202 -7.11 -9.46 -1.69
CA GLN A 202 -8.10 -9.17 -2.72
C GLN A 202 -7.52 -8.05 -3.60
N ARG A 203 -7.26 -8.34 -4.88
CA ARG A 203 -6.82 -7.34 -5.86
C ARG A 203 -7.80 -7.20 -7.02
N ASP A 204 -7.86 -5.98 -7.54
CA ASP A 204 -8.62 -5.62 -8.74
C ASP A 204 -7.96 -6.22 -9.98
N ALA A 205 -8.80 -6.67 -10.92
CA ALA A 205 -8.38 -7.36 -12.14
C ALA A 205 -7.39 -6.53 -12.98
N VAL A 206 -6.33 -7.18 -13.47
CA VAL A 206 -5.46 -6.65 -14.52
C VAL A 206 -6.28 -6.51 -15.81
N PRO A 207 -6.31 -5.35 -16.49
CA PRO A 207 -6.93 -5.24 -17.82
C PRO A 207 -6.09 -6.05 -18.82
N GLY A 208 -6.51 -7.28 -19.11
CA GLY A 208 -6.01 -8.08 -20.22
C GLY A 208 -6.88 -7.88 -21.46
N ASP A 209 -6.25 -7.43 -22.54
CA ASP A 209 -6.65 -7.54 -23.94
C ASP A 209 -8.07 -8.04 -24.25
N LEU A 210 -9.01 -7.09 -24.43
CA LEU A 210 -10.20 -7.32 -25.25
C LEU A 210 -9.93 -6.82 -26.68
N ALA A 211 -8.94 -7.43 -27.34
CA ALA A 211 -8.84 -7.41 -28.77
C ALA A 211 -9.55 -8.66 -29.34
N GLY A 212 -10.74 -8.44 -29.91
CA GLY A 212 -11.35 -9.38 -30.84
C GLY A 212 -12.55 -10.14 -30.30
N ARG A 213 -13.74 -9.62 -30.62
CA ARG A 213 -14.77 -10.34 -31.42
C ARG A 213 -15.97 -9.41 -31.59
N ARG A 214 -16.09 -8.85 -32.80
CA ARG A 214 -17.38 -8.34 -33.29
C ARG A 214 -18.26 -9.57 -33.55
N GLY A 215 -19.24 -9.78 -32.69
CA GLY A 215 -20.34 -10.72 -32.90
C GLY A 215 -21.64 -9.94 -32.86
N GLU A 216 -22.39 -9.98 -33.96
CA GLU A 216 -23.66 -9.31 -34.17
C GLU A 216 -24.74 -9.80 -33.18
N ARG A 217 -25.60 -8.89 -32.71
CA ARG A 217 -26.81 -9.20 -31.95
C ARG A 217 -28.00 -9.33 -32.90
N PRO A 218 -28.86 -10.36 -32.79
CA PRO A 218 -30.26 -10.25 -33.17
C PRO A 218 -31.08 -9.65 -32.02
N ARG A 219 -32.11 -8.89 -32.38
CA ARG A 219 -33.16 -8.37 -31.51
C ARG A 219 -34.30 -9.39 -31.41
N ASP A 220 -34.83 -9.53 -30.21
CA ASP A 220 -36.24 -9.79 -29.82
C ASP A 220 -36.25 -9.77 -28.27
N GLY A 221 -37.20 -9.23 -27.50
CA GLY A 221 -38.60 -8.90 -27.71
C GLY A 221 -39.44 -9.69 -26.70
N GLY A 222 -39.94 -9.05 -25.62
CA GLY A 222 -41.07 -9.58 -24.81
C GLY A 222 -40.90 -9.67 -23.28
N ASP A 223 -41.58 -8.74 -22.60
CA ASP A 223 -42.29 -8.79 -21.30
C ASP A 223 -41.71 -9.49 -20.04
N GLY A 224 -41.38 -8.64 -19.06
CA GLY A 224 -42.14 -8.50 -17.81
C GLY A 224 -41.94 -9.56 -16.73
N LEU A 225 -41.29 -9.17 -15.63
CA LEU A 225 -41.76 -9.37 -14.24
C LEU A 225 -40.87 -8.56 -13.27
N ASP A 226 -41.52 -7.71 -12.49
CA ASP A 226 -40.97 -6.84 -11.45
C ASP A 226 -40.49 -7.65 -10.24
N HIS A 227 -39.21 -7.51 -9.86
CA HIS A 227 -38.72 -7.73 -8.49
C HIS A 227 -37.44 -6.92 -8.21
N GLY A 228 -37.61 -5.87 -7.39
CA GLY A 228 -36.64 -5.48 -6.36
C GLY A 228 -35.32 -4.87 -6.84
N VAL A 229 -35.28 -3.54 -6.92
CA VAL A 229 -34.04 -2.77 -6.94
C VAL A 229 -33.31 -2.97 -5.61
N GLY A 230 -32.47 -4.00 -5.56
CA GLY A 230 -31.63 -4.38 -4.44
C GLY A 230 -30.42 -3.48 -4.34
N SER A 231 -30.54 -2.45 -3.52
CA SER A 231 -29.46 -1.66 -2.92
C SER A 231 -28.26 -2.51 -2.48
N CYS A 232 -27.03 -2.16 -2.91
CA CYS A 232 -25.86 -2.05 -2.01
C CYS A 232 -24.56 -1.61 -2.73
N PRO A 233 -24.28 -0.28 -2.79
CA PRO A 233 -22.90 0.23 -2.77
C PRO A 233 -22.43 0.57 -1.34
N ARG A 234 -23.35 0.64 -0.36
CA ARG A 234 -23.10 1.14 1.02
C ARG A 234 -22.26 0.21 1.91
N ALA A 235 -22.07 -1.06 1.55
CA ALA A 235 -21.36 -2.04 2.38
C ALA A 235 -19.85 -2.12 2.12
N LEU A 236 -19.37 -1.71 0.94
CA LEU A 236 -17.96 -1.89 0.56
C LEU A 236 -17.04 -0.85 1.22
N LEU A 237 -17.48 0.42 1.32
CA LEU A 237 -16.69 1.47 1.98
C LEU A 237 -16.56 1.27 3.50
N ARG A 238 -17.52 0.59 4.15
CA ARG A 238 -17.47 0.34 5.61
C ARG A 238 -16.48 -0.77 6.00
N ARG A 239 -16.09 -1.65 5.08
CA ARG A 239 -15.16 -2.76 5.36
C ARG A 239 -13.70 -2.35 5.35
N ALA A 240 -13.31 -1.38 4.52
CA ALA A 240 -11.93 -0.88 4.48
C ALA A 240 -11.48 -0.25 5.81
N ALA A 241 -12.39 0.42 6.53
CA ALA A 241 -12.13 1.06 7.82
C ALA A 241 -12.26 0.10 9.04
N ARG A 242 -12.77 -1.13 8.86
CA ARG A 242 -12.99 -2.11 9.94
C ARG A 242 -12.49 -3.51 9.56
N VAL A 243 -11.25 -3.63 9.07
CA VAL A 243 -10.53 -4.91 9.12
C VAL A 243 -9.93 -5.07 10.53
N PRO A 244 -10.49 -5.93 11.42
CA PRO A 244 -10.02 -6.04 12.81
C PRO A 244 -8.55 -6.50 12.91
N ARG A 245 -8.03 -7.13 11.84
CA ARG A 245 -6.65 -7.66 11.78
C ARG A 245 -5.57 -6.58 11.70
N ARG A 246 -5.86 -5.33 11.29
CA ARG A 246 -4.84 -4.26 11.25
C ARG A 246 -4.30 -3.85 12.64
N ARG A 247 -5.05 -4.15 13.72
CA ARG A 247 -4.59 -3.92 15.10
C ARG A 247 -3.55 -4.94 15.58
N ARG A 248 -3.40 -6.07 14.87
CA ARG A 248 -2.47 -7.18 15.21
C ARG A 248 -1.34 -7.39 14.19
N THR A 249 -1.52 -7.04 12.92
CA THR A 249 -0.40 -7.08 11.95
C THR A 249 0.58 -5.95 12.22
N ALA A 250 1.86 -6.26 12.10
CA ALA A 250 2.96 -5.31 12.20
C ALA A 250 3.72 -5.19 10.88
N VAL A 251 3.21 -5.77 9.80
CA VAL A 251 3.79 -5.76 8.44
C VAL A 251 2.78 -5.20 7.45
N VAL A 252 3.23 -4.39 6.49
CA VAL A 252 2.41 -3.77 5.43
C VAL A 252 3.18 -3.74 4.11
N TRP A 253 2.52 -3.98 2.97
CA TRP A 253 3.17 -3.74 1.68
C TRP A 253 3.50 -2.26 1.48
N ALA A 254 4.71 -2.02 1.00
CA ALA A 254 5.25 -0.68 0.84
C ALA A 254 4.89 -0.04 -0.51
N SER A 255 4.51 -0.82 -1.52
CA SER A 255 4.20 -0.34 -2.88
C SER A 255 3.22 -1.27 -3.60
N GLU A 256 2.81 -0.87 -4.80
CA GLU A 256 2.18 -1.78 -5.77
C GLU A 256 3.14 -2.92 -6.17
N ASP A 257 2.61 -3.88 -6.93
CA ASP A 257 3.33 -5.02 -7.49
C ASP A 257 4.62 -4.67 -8.20
N PHE A 258 5.63 -5.47 -7.90
CA PHE A 258 6.83 -5.54 -8.70
C PHE A 258 6.54 -6.21 -10.05
N LEU A 259 6.90 -5.56 -11.16
CA LEU A 259 6.71 -6.06 -12.52
C LEU A 259 8.06 -6.53 -13.10
N PRO A 260 8.46 -7.78 -12.89
CA PRO A 260 9.83 -8.23 -13.14
C PRO A 260 10.19 -8.44 -14.62
N ARG A 261 9.19 -8.48 -15.50
CA ARG A 261 9.41 -8.58 -16.95
C ARG A 261 9.63 -7.21 -17.58
N ASP A 262 9.40 -6.13 -16.82
CA ASP A 262 9.65 -4.77 -17.23
C ASP A 262 10.98 -4.29 -16.61
N PRO A 263 12.05 -4.11 -17.42
CA PRO A 263 13.33 -3.61 -16.94
C PRO A 263 13.23 -2.30 -16.17
N VAL A 264 12.25 -1.43 -16.49
CA VAL A 264 12.06 -0.13 -15.84
C VAL A 264 11.51 -0.29 -14.43
N SER A 265 10.74 -1.36 -14.16
CA SER A 265 10.13 -1.61 -12.85
C SER A 265 11.17 -1.91 -11.76
N HIS A 266 12.34 -2.49 -12.10
CA HIS A 266 13.33 -2.93 -11.11
C HIS A 266 13.81 -1.80 -10.18
N THR A 267 14.25 -0.68 -10.75
CA THR A 267 14.76 0.46 -9.98
C THR A 267 13.63 1.26 -9.36
N ILE A 268 12.53 1.45 -10.10
CA ILE A 268 11.35 2.19 -9.62
C ILE A 268 10.73 1.50 -8.41
N HIS A 269 10.57 0.17 -8.42
CA HIS A 269 10.00 -0.57 -7.30
C HIS A 269 10.83 -0.44 -6.02
N VAL A 270 12.16 -0.60 -6.13
CA VAL A 270 13.06 -0.46 -4.98
C VAL A 270 13.04 0.98 -4.45
N ALA A 271 13.05 1.98 -5.32
CA ALA A 271 12.92 3.38 -4.90
C ALA A 271 11.56 3.64 -4.22
N SER A 272 10.46 3.17 -4.80
CA SER A 272 9.11 3.35 -4.26
C SER A 272 8.95 2.71 -2.89
N THR A 273 9.35 1.46 -2.75
CA THR A 273 9.32 0.77 -1.45
C THR A 273 10.18 1.50 -0.41
N ALA A 274 11.37 1.98 -0.76
CA ALA A 274 12.24 2.74 0.13
C ALA A 274 11.63 4.07 0.59
N TYR A 275 11.15 4.91 -0.34
CA TYR A 275 10.58 6.21 0.02
C TYR A 275 9.26 6.09 0.77
N ASN A 276 8.37 5.18 0.35
CA ASN A 276 7.13 4.92 1.08
C ASN A 276 7.40 4.37 2.48
N SER A 277 8.51 3.66 2.68
CA SER A 277 8.93 3.16 3.99
C SER A 277 9.24 4.27 5.01
N VAL A 278 9.62 5.47 4.56
CA VAL A 278 9.85 6.62 5.47
C VAL A 278 8.57 6.96 6.23
N PHE A 279 7.41 6.92 5.57
CA PHE A 279 6.12 7.16 6.20
C PHE A 279 5.53 5.89 6.82
N LEU A 280 5.45 4.80 6.06
CA LEU A 280 4.81 3.56 6.52
C LEU A 280 5.54 2.92 7.70
N GLY A 281 6.87 3.07 7.76
CA GLY A 281 7.76 2.54 8.79
C GLY A 281 7.46 3.02 10.20
N GLU A 282 6.79 4.16 10.35
CA GLU A 282 6.35 4.66 11.67
C GLU A 282 5.15 3.86 12.22
N PHE A 283 4.38 3.24 11.34
CA PHE A 283 3.19 2.48 11.69
C PHE A 283 3.42 0.97 11.65
N MET A 284 4.09 0.45 10.61
CA MET A 284 4.25 -0.99 10.37
C MET A 284 5.59 -1.24 9.67
N LEU A 285 6.15 -2.45 9.82
CA LEU A 285 7.33 -2.88 9.08
C LEU A 285 6.97 -2.99 7.58
N PRO A 286 7.63 -2.21 6.71
CA PRO A 286 7.34 -2.25 5.28
C PRO A 286 7.85 -3.55 4.65
N ASP A 287 6.97 -4.24 3.95
CA ASP A 287 7.26 -5.37 3.10
C ASP A 287 7.52 -4.87 1.67
N TRP A 288 8.71 -5.16 1.17
CA TRP A 288 9.18 -4.70 -0.15
C TRP A 288 8.79 -5.66 -1.27
N ASP A 289 7.91 -6.59 -0.97
CA ASP A 289 7.39 -7.62 -1.87
C ASP A 289 8.45 -8.65 -2.27
N MET A 290 7.97 -9.78 -2.77
CA MET A 290 8.79 -10.87 -3.29
C MET A 290 9.70 -10.42 -4.43
N PHE A 291 10.70 -11.25 -4.72
CA PHE A 291 11.57 -11.10 -5.87
C PHE A 291 11.93 -12.45 -6.48
N HIS A 292 12.59 -12.43 -7.64
CA HIS A 292 12.95 -13.65 -8.36
C HIS A 292 14.38 -13.99 -8.00
N SER A 293 14.57 -15.19 -7.47
CA SER A 293 15.91 -15.71 -7.20
C SER A 293 16.63 -16.14 -8.48
N LEU A 294 15.89 -16.51 -9.54
CA LEU A 294 16.44 -16.87 -10.85
C LEU A 294 16.18 -15.76 -11.88
N HIS A 295 16.92 -14.66 -11.77
CA HIS A 295 16.82 -13.52 -12.67
C HIS A 295 18.17 -12.78 -12.73
N PRO A 296 18.55 -12.14 -13.85
CA PRO A 296 19.78 -11.34 -13.92
C PRO A 296 19.90 -10.25 -12.84
N ALA A 297 18.76 -9.77 -12.32
CA ALA A 297 18.70 -8.78 -11.24
C ALA A 297 18.49 -9.39 -9.84
N ALA A 298 18.61 -10.72 -9.68
CA ALA A 298 18.30 -11.41 -8.42
C ALA A 298 19.15 -10.91 -7.25
N GLU A 299 20.45 -10.68 -7.46
CA GLU A 299 21.37 -10.18 -6.43
C GLU A 299 21.00 -8.75 -5.98
N TYR A 300 20.66 -7.87 -6.94
CA TYR A 300 20.18 -6.52 -6.66
C TYR A 300 18.90 -6.55 -5.80
N HIS A 301 17.93 -7.37 -6.16
CA HIS A 301 16.68 -7.47 -5.41
C HIS A 301 16.86 -8.15 -4.04
N GLY A 302 17.62 -9.24 -3.97
CA GLY A 302 17.90 -9.94 -2.72
C GLY A 302 18.59 -9.02 -1.71
N SER A 303 19.58 -8.25 -2.17
CA SER A 303 20.28 -7.26 -1.34
C SER A 303 19.33 -6.16 -0.87
N ALA A 304 18.47 -5.63 -1.75
CA ALA A 304 17.50 -4.60 -1.39
C ALA A 304 16.51 -5.07 -0.30
N ARG A 305 15.99 -6.31 -0.40
CA ARG A 305 15.08 -6.88 0.63
C ARG A 305 15.82 -7.20 1.93
N ALA A 306 17.10 -7.56 1.87
CA ALA A 306 17.90 -7.74 3.08
C ALA A 306 18.12 -6.41 3.83
N ILE A 307 18.36 -5.32 3.09
CA ILE A 307 18.55 -3.97 3.67
C ILE A 307 17.25 -3.41 4.26
N SER A 308 16.09 -3.75 3.69
CA SER A 308 14.80 -3.21 4.16
C SER A 308 14.44 -3.62 5.59
N GLY A 309 15.04 -4.72 6.10
CA GLY A 309 14.69 -5.32 7.38
C GLY A 309 13.29 -5.96 7.42
N GLY A 310 12.62 -6.04 6.26
CA GLY A 310 11.32 -6.66 6.08
C GLY A 310 11.41 -8.17 5.82
N PRO A 311 10.26 -8.83 5.55
CA PRO A 311 10.24 -10.23 5.13
C PRO A 311 11.06 -10.45 3.85
N ILE A 312 11.77 -11.59 3.79
CA ILE A 312 12.51 -12.02 2.60
C ILE A 312 11.89 -13.32 2.10
N TYR A 313 11.20 -13.21 0.97
CA TYR A 313 10.61 -14.36 0.31
C TYR A 313 10.74 -14.22 -1.19
N VAL A 314 10.96 -15.36 -1.84
CA VAL A 314 11.21 -15.42 -3.28
C VAL A 314 10.05 -16.06 -4.00
N ARG A 315 10.14 -15.99 -5.32
CA ARG A 315 9.52 -16.98 -6.21
C ARG A 315 10.60 -17.70 -7.02
N LEU A 316 10.26 -18.90 -7.47
CA LEU A 316 11.07 -19.67 -8.42
C LEU A 316 10.46 -19.52 -9.81
N PHE A 317 11.29 -19.24 -10.81
CA PHE A 317 10.95 -19.56 -12.19
C PHE A 317 11.45 -20.99 -12.47
N ASN A 318 10.61 -21.77 -13.12
CA ASN A 318 11.04 -22.97 -13.85
C ASN A 318 11.22 -22.58 -15.31
#